data_AF-A0A5N6UE56-F1
#
_entry.id   AF-A0A5N6UE56-F1
#
_cell.length_a   1.000
_cell.length_b   1.000
_cell.length_c   1.000
_cell.angle_alpha   90.00
_cell.angle_beta   90.00
_cell.angle_gamma   90.00
#
_symmetry.space_group_name_H-M   'P 1'
#
loop_
_entity.id
_entity.type
_entity.pdbx_description
1 polymer ?
#
loop_
_entity_poly.entity_id
_entity_poly.type
_entity_poly.pdbx_seq_one_letter_code
_entity_poly.pdbx_strand_id
1 'polypeptide(L)'
;MSALQPLLLAGGRSSRMGRRKELLPLVHDIPMYMHLLRTLDLACPHSHIVYLSLRSPDCLQDILNDPRVTEVSPGKLAIEVDGSSTLVQVIYDRPNDSSLSTEEDMGPAGGLLAAHRFDPQATWQVVACDYPFLSVSDLHHLQQEMTGPVTCFQNTDGSCEPLLGVWTPEAMHILDQNVRRGIRGPKSVIRQCSGKTIRPRDDRCLFNMNTPADLDTVLKLKAAT
;
A
#
# COMPACT_ATOMS: atom_id res chain seq x y z
N MET A 1 22.96 2.05 -3.50
CA MET A 1 21.67 1.36 -3.26
C MET A 1 20.58 2.40 -3.42
N SER A 2 19.49 2.09 -4.13
CA SER A 2 18.32 2.98 -4.22
C SER A 2 17.70 3.20 -2.86
N ALA A 3 17.06 4.35 -2.65
CA ALA A 3 16.34 4.63 -1.40
C ALA A 3 15.13 3.71 -1.28
N LEU A 4 14.93 3.10 -0.11
CA LEU A 4 13.73 2.33 0.21
C LEU A 4 12.64 3.27 0.73
N GLN A 5 11.58 3.44 -0.05
CA GLN A 5 10.45 4.31 0.27
C GLN A 5 9.20 3.47 0.58
N PRO A 6 8.52 3.71 1.71
CA PRO A 6 7.29 3.01 2.04
C PRO A 6 6.09 3.59 1.29
N LEU A 7 5.27 2.70 0.72
CA LEU A 7 4.10 3.05 -0.09
C LEU A 7 2.86 2.27 0.38
N LEU A 8 1.82 3.00 0.77
CA LEU A 8 0.48 2.48 1.00
C LEU A 8 -0.40 2.73 -0.23
N LEU A 9 -0.99 1.67 -0.77
CA LEU A 9 -1.99 1.75 -1.85
C LEU A 9 -3.41 1.80 -1.26
N ALA A 10 -4.11 2.91 -1.46
CA ALA A 10 -5.47 3.14 -0.98
C ALA A 10 -6.38 3.74 -2.08
N GLY A 11 -7.67 3.92 -1.81
CA GLY A 11 -8.62 4.49 -2.77
C GLY A 11 -9.15 3.50 -3.82
N GLY A 12 -9.01 2.19 -3.58
CA GLY A 12 -9.65 1.16 -4.39
C GLY A 12 -11.18 1.21 -4.28
N ARG A 13 -11.89 0.81 -5.36
CA ARG A 13 -13.35 0.64 -5.32
C ARG A 13 -13.70 -0.52 -4.38
N SER A 14 -13.98 -0.19 -3.12
CA SER A 14 -14.39 -1.12 -2.06
C SER A 14 -15.85 -1.60 -2.26
N SER A 15 -16.17 -2.08 -3.46
CA SER A 15 -17.55 -2.32 -3.93
C SER A 15 -18.34 -3.30 -3.08
N ARG A 16 -17.66 -4.30 -2.49
CA ARG A 16 -18.26 -5.30 -1.59
C ARG A 16 -18.57 -4.77 -0.18
N MET A 17 -17.93 -3.68 0.22
CA MET A 17 -18.10 -3.07 1.56
C MET A 17 -19.13 -1.95 1.57
N GLY A 18 -19.54 -1.44 0.40
CA GLY A 18 -20.44 -0.28 0.28
C GLY A 18 -19.82 1.06 0.74
N ARG A 19 -18.65 1.04 1.37
CA ARG A 19 -17.86 2.19 1.84
C ARG A 19 -16.37 1.89 1.69
N ARG A 20 -15.53 2.93 1.69
CA ARG A 20 -14.06 2.80 1.58
C ARG A 20 -13.50 2.04 2.78
N LYS A 21 -12.93 0.87 2.52
CA LYS A 21 -12.48 -0.05 3.59
C LYS A 21 -11.33 0.50 4.40
N GLU A 22 -10.47 1.29 3.77
CA GLU A 22 -9.30 1.92 4.39
C GLU A 22 -9.67 2.91 5.50
N LEU A 23 -10.86 3.53 5.42
CA LEU A 23 -11.35 4.50 6.39
C LEU A 23 -12.05 3.84 7.60
N LEU A 24 -12.14 2.51 7.63
CA LEU A 24 -12.85 1.80 8.68
C LEU A 24 -12.04 1.79 9.98
N PRO A 25 -12.65 2.13 11.12
CA PRO A 25 -11.98 2.08 12.40
C PRO A 25 -11.66 0.62 12.77
N LEU A 26 -10.45 0.39 13.28
CA LEU A 26 -10.00 -0.91 13.76
C LEU A 26 -9.87 -0.95 15.28
N VAL A 27 -9.00 -0.13 15.86
CA VAL A 27 -8.73 -0.10 17.31
C VAL A 27 -8.75 1.35 17.77
N HIS A 28 -9.37 1.63 18.93
CA HIS A 28 -9.51 2.98 19.47
C HIS A 28 -10.08 4.01 18.47
N ASP A 29 -10.99 3.57 17.60
CA ASP A 29 -11.58 4.39 16.53
C ASP A 29 -10.55 4.96 15.53
N ILE A 30 -9.39 4.31 15.41
CA ILE A 30 -8.34 4.66 14.44
C ILE A 30 -8.59 3.92 13.12
N PRO A 31 -8.71 4.63 11.99
CA PRO A 31 -8.85 4.05 10.66
C PRO A 31 -7.70 3.12 10.30
N MET A 32 -8.02 2.04 9.59
CA MET A 32 -7.05 1.05 9.13
C MET A 32 -5.85 1.67 8.40
N TYR A 33 -6.07 2.64 7.51
CA TYR A 33 -4.99 3.25 6.75
C TYR A 33 -3.96 3.95 7.65
N MET A 34 -4.40 4.58 8.75
CA MET A 34 -3.49 5.25 9.68
C MET A 34 -2.60 4.25 10.42
N HIS A 35 -3.16 3.10 10.82
CA HIS A 35 -2.36 2.02 11.40
C HIS A 35 -1.31 1.49 10.43
N LEU A 36 -1.66 1.33 9.15
CA LEU A 36 -0.75 0.86 8.11
C LEU A 36 0.33 1.90 7.78
N LEU A 37 -0.01 3.18 7.72
CA LEU A 37 0.95 4.27 7.54
C LEU A 37 1.97 4.31 8.67
N ARG A 38 1.51 4.21 9.93
CA ARG A 38 2.41 4.14 11.09
C ARG A 38 3.29 2.88 11.06
N THR A 39 2.73 1.75 10.66
CA THR A 39 3.48 0.48 10.53
C THR A 39 4.59 0.61 9.48
N LEU A 40 4.28 1.21 8.34
CA LEU A 40 5.24 1.52 7.28
C LEU A 40 6.33 2.51 7.72
N ASP A 41 5.95 3.58 8.42
CA ASP A 41 6.87 4.60 8.95
C ASP A 41 7.90 3.98 9.91
N LEU A 42 7.40 3.19 10.88
CA LEU A 42 8.25 2.48 11.84
C LEU A 42 9.17 1.45 11.17
N ALA A 43 8.71 0.77 10.12
CA ALA A 43 9.52 -0.20 9.38
C ALA A 43 10.56 0.44 8.43
N CYS A 44 10.40 1.74 8.09
CA CYS A 44 11.24 2.46 7.15
C CYS A 44 11.74 3.80 7.75
N PRO A 45 12.45 3.79 8.89
CA PRO A 45 12.80 5.00 9.65
C PRO A 45 13.71 5.98 8.89
N HIS A 46 14.37 5.55 7.81
CA HIS A 46 15.25 6.37 6.99
C HIS A 46 14.51 7.20 5.91
N SER A 47 13.26 6.87 5.58
CA SER A 47 12.51 7.59 4.54
C SER A 47 11.99 8.95 5.03
N HIS A 48 11.74 9.09 6.34
CA HIS A 48 11.13 10.26 7.01
C HIS A 48 9.75 10.69 6.47
N ILE A 49 9.28 10.07 5.39
CA ILE A 49 8.00 10.29 4.71
C ILE A 49 7.47 8.93 4.27
N VAL A 50 6.17 8.73 4.45
CA VAL A 50 5.40 7.61 3.88
C VAL A 50 4.57 8.07 2.71
N TYR A 51 4.52 7.29 1.64
CA TYR A 51 3.75 7.63 0.45
C TYR A 51 2.36 6.99 0.52
N LEU A 52 1.32 7.78 0.26
CA LEU A 52 -0.06 7.32 0.17
C LEU A 52 -0.54 7.51 -1.27
N SER A 53 -0.71 6.41 -1.99
CA SER A 53 -1.34 6.41 -3.30
C SER A 53 -2.86 6.42 -3.13
N LEU A 54 -3.51 7.40 -3.76
CA LEU A 54 -4.96 7.51 -3.89
C LEU A 54 -5.35 7.51 -5.36
N ARG A 55 -6.56 7.02 -5.63
CA ARG A 55 -7.13 6.97 -6.98
C ARG A 55 -7.27 8.36 -7.63
N SER A 56 -7.77 9.33 -6.88
CA SER A 56 -8.03 10.69 -7.36
C SER A 56 -7.97 11.70 -6.20
N PRO A 57 -7.81 13.00 -6.51
CA PRO A 57 -7.88 14.06 -5.50
C PRO A 57 -9.16 14.03 -4.65
N ASP A 58 -10.30 13.61 -5.22
CA ASP A 58 -11.57 13.53 -4.48
C ASP A 58 -11.49 12.57 -3.27
N CYS A 59 -10.61 11.57 -3.33
CA CYS A 59 -10.40 10.63 -2.22
C CYS A 59 -9.70 11.28 -1.02
N LEU A 60 -9.04 12.43 -1.20
CA LEU A 60 -8.30 13.12 -0.15
C LEU A 60 -9.24 13.79 0.86
N GLN A 61 -10.40 14.27 0.43
CA GLN A 61 -11.29 15.03 1.31
C GLN A 61 -11.75 14.22 2.52
N ASP A 62 -12.07 12.94 2.34
CA ASP A 62 -12.44 12.06 3.45
C ASP A 62 -11.31 11.90 4.48
N ILE A 63 -10.05 11.93 4.02
CA ILE A 63 -8.86 11.83 4.87
C ILE A 63 -8.66 13.14 5.64
N LEU A 64 -8.82 14.28 4.97
CA LEU A 64 -8.68 15.61 5.58
C LEU A 64 -9.76 15.92 6.62
N ASN A 65 -10.91 15.25 6.55
CA ASN A 65 -11.99 15.43 7.52
C ASN A 65 -11.68 14.76 8.87
N ASP A 66 -10.66 13.91 8.96
CA ASP A 66 -10.27 13.27 10.21
C ASP A 66 -9.48 14.26 11.10
N PRO A 67 -9.87 14.44 12.38
CA PRO A 67 -9.21 15.40 13.28
C PRO A 67 -7.74 15.09 13.59
N ARG A 68 -7.26 13.88 13.28
CA ARG A 68 -5.86 13.48 13.43
C ARG A 68 -4.99 13.87 12.25
N VAL A 69 -5.58 14.43 11.19
CA VAL A 69 -4.87 14.77 9.95
C VAL A 69 -4.72 16.28 9.84
N THR A 70 -3.50 16.74 9.60
CA THR A 70 -3.20 18.14 9.29
C THR A 70 -2.49 18.21 7.94
N GLU A 71 -3.02 18.99 7.00
CA GLU A 71 -2.29 19.29 5.76
C GLU A 71 -1.24 20.36 6.03
N VAL A 72 0.04 19.99 5.97
CA VAL A 72 1.17 20.90 6.24
C VAL A 72 1.57 21.70 5.01
N SER A 73 1.32 21.15 3.82
CA SER A 73 1.45 21.79 2.51
C SER A 73 0.65 20.97 1.49
N PRO A 74 0.32 21.49 0.30
CA PRO A 74 -0.51 20.79 -0.68
C PRO A 74 -0.07 19.33 -0.92
N GLY A 75 -0.93 18.37 -0.58
CA GLY A 75 -0.69 16.93 -0.73
C GLY A 75 0.31 16.33 0.26
N LYS A 76 0.77 17.07 1.27
CA LYS A 76 1.62 16.59 2.36
C LYS A 76 0.89 16.71 3.69
N LEU A 77 0.74 15.59 4.38
CA LEU A 77 -0.04 15.47 5.60
C LEU A 77 0.88 15.14 6.78
N ALA A 78 0.53 15.62 7.97
CA ALA A 78 0.95 15.07 9.24
C ALA A 78 -0.23 14.30 9.83
N ILE A 79 -0.02 13.05 10.22
CA ILE A 79 -1.04 12.18 10.82
C ILE A 79 -0.60 11.82 12.24
N GLU A 80 -1.43 12.17 13.21
CA GLU A 80 -1.18 11.96 14.64
C GLU A 80 -1.92 10.72 15.16
N VAL A 81 -1.18 9.69 15.59
CA VAL A 81 -1.74 8.45 16.15
C VAL A 81 -0.99 8.07 17.42
N ASP A 82 -1.72 7.94 18.53
CA ASP A 82 -1.19 7.60 19.86
C ASP A 82 0.03 8.44 20.27
N GLY A 83 0.00 9.75 19.99
CA GLY A 83 1.09 10.68 20.31
C GLY A 83 2.32 10.57 19.40
N SER A 84 2.23 9.84 18.28
CA SER A 84 3.27 9.76 17.25
C SER A 84 2.79 10.43 15.95
N SER A 85 3.68 11.21 15.34
CA SER A 85 3.42 11.92 14.08
C SER A 85 4.07 11.17 12.92
N THR A 86 3.28 10.84 11.88
CA THR A 86 3.79 10.31 10.61
C THR A 86 3.58 11.34 9.51
N LEU A 87 4.66 11.69 8.80
CA LEU A 87 4.58 12.55 7.62
C LEU A 87 4.24 11.72 6.38
N VAL A 88 3.24 12.19 5.63
CA VAL A 88 2.68 11.47 4.50
C VAL A 88 2.72 12.34 3.24
N GLN A 89 3.25 11.81 2.14
CA GLN A 89 3.13 12.40 0.81
C GLN A 89 2.05 11.69 0.02
N VAL A 90 1.00 12.40 -0.34
CA VAL A 90 -0.08 11.88 -1.19
C VAL A 90 0.37 11.93 -2.65
N ILE A 91 0.14 10.83 -3.37
CA ILE A 91 0.36 10.70 -4.80
C ILE A 91 -0.90 10.12 -5.46
N TYR A 92 -1.11 10.41 -6.74
CA TYR A 92 -2.33 10.01 -7.44
C TYR A 92 -2.07 9.07 -8.62
N ASP A 93 -2.93 8.08 -8.79
CA ASP A 93 -2.89 7.08 -9.88
C ASP A 93 -2.80 7.72 -11.27
N ARG A 94 -3.39 8.90 -11.44
CA ARG A 94 -3.37 9.68 -12.68
C ARG A 94 -2.87 11.10 -12.40
N PRO A 95 -1.89 11.62 -13.17
CA PRO A 95 -1.63 13.06 -13.18
C PRO A 95 -2.83 13.80 -13.79
N ASN A 96 -3.06 15.05 -13.40
CA ASN A 96 -4.19 15.88 -13.82
C ASN A 96 -4.31 16.13 -15.35
N ASP A 97 -3.39 15.61 -16.17
CA ASP A 97 -3.20 15.96 -17.59
C ASP A 97 -3.26 14.74 -18.56
N SER A 98 -3.77 13.58 -18.15
CA SER A 98 -3.86 12.42 -19.06
C SER A 98 -5.20 12.37 -19.80
N SER A 99 -5.15 12.51 -21.13
CA SER A 99 -6.25 12.31 -22.11
C SER A 99 -6.82 10.88 -22.19
N LEU A 100 -6.53 10.03 -21.20
CA LEU A 100 -7.08 8.69 -21.07
C LEU A 100 -8.52 8.78 -20.57
N SER A 101 -9.42 7.98 -21.14
CA SER A 101 -10.83 7.94 -20.74
C SER A 101 -10.96 7.75 -19.22
N THR A 102 -11.85 8.54 -18.62
CA THR A 102 -12.11 8.58 -17.18
C THR A 102 -12.48 7.22 -16.57
N GLU A 103 -12.82 6.23 -17.39
CA GLU A 103 -13.41 4.96 -16.97
C GLU A 103 -12.43 3.82 -16.68
N GLU A 104 -11.18 3.84 -17.16
CA GLU A 104 -10.28 2.68 -17.02
C GLU A 104 -9.48 2.64 -15.71
N ASP A 105 -10.07 2.02 -14.69
CA ASP A 105 -9.36 1.62 -13.46
C ASP A 105 -8.16 0.70 -13.80
N MET A 106 -6.95 1.14 -13.46
CA MET A 106 -5.73 0.33 -13.63
C MET A 106 -5.52 -0.64 -12.45
N GLY A 107 -6.40 -0.59 -11.44
CA GLY A 107 -6.26 -1.36 -10.21
C GLY A 107 -4.94 -1.00 -9.50
N PRO A 108 -4.33 -1.95 -8.78
CA PRO A 108 -3.09 -1.71 -8.02
C PRO A 108 -1.90 -1.22 -8.87
N ALA A 109 -1.90 -1.50 -10.18
CA ALA A 109 -0.85 -0.99 -11.06
C ALA A 109 -0.89 0.54 -11.20
N GLY A 110 -2.07 1.17 -11.08
CA GLY A 110 -2.19 2.63 -11.09
C GLY A 110 -1.35 3.27 -9.99
N GLY A 111 -1.49 2.78 -8.76
CA GLY A 111 -0.76 3.30 -7.61
C GLY A 111 0.73 2.98 -7.63
N LEU A 112 1.12 1.78 -8.08
CA LEU A 112 2.53 1.42 -8.29
C LEU A 112 3.19 2.33 -9.34
N LEU A 113 2.50 2.60 -10.45
CA LEU A 113 3.01 3.49 -11.48
C LEU A 113 2.98 4.97 -11.06
N ALA A 114 2.08 5.38 -10.16
CA ALA A 114 2.12 6.70 -9.54
C ALA A 114 3.40 6.89 -8.73
N ALA A 115 3.75 5.89 -7.90
CA ALA A 115 4.98 5.87 -7.15
C ALA A 115 6.21 5.89 -8.07
N HIS A 116 6.22 5.04 -9.12
CA HIS A 116 7.30 5.02 -10.10
C HIS A 116 7.49 6.36 -10.83
N ARG A 117 6.41 7.07 -11.17
CA ARG A 117 6.50 8.41 -11.78
C ARG A 117 7.00 9.46 -10.79
N PHE A 118 6.65 9.32 -9.52
CA PHE A 118 7.08 10.23 -8.47
C PHE A 118 8.59 10.12 -8.22
N ASP A 119 9.09 8.90 -8.05
CA ASP A 119 10.53 8.61 -7.94
C ASP A 119 10.90 7.36 -8.77
N PRO A 120 11.42 7.56 -9.99
CA PRO A 120 11.81 6.45 -10.86
C PRO A 120 13.01 5.64 -10.37
N GLN A 121 13.77 6.15 -9.39
CA GLN A 121 14.99 5.54 -8.87
C GLN A 121 14.77 4.87 -7.50
N ALA A 122 13.61 5.05 -6.88
CA ALA A 122 13.30 4.45 -5.59
C ALA A 122 12.98 2.96 -5.67
N THR A 123 13.39 2.24 -4.63
CA THR A 123 12.84 0.92 -4.30
C THR A 123 11.66 1.14 -3.35
N TRP A 124 10.54 0.47 -3.59
CA TRP A 124 9.29 0.70 -2.88
C TRP A 124 8.94 -0.47 -1.97
N GLN A 125 8.77 -0.24 -0.67
CA GLN A 125 8.09 -1.17 0.23
C GLN A 125 6.58 -0.96 0.08
N VAL A 126 5.93 -1.84 -0.67
CA VAL A 126 4.53 -1.74 -1.07
C VAL A 126 3.64 -2.51 -0.09
N VAL A 127 2.58 -1.85 0.36
CA VAL A 127 1.48 -2.42 1.15
C VAL A 127 0.14 -1.97 0.56
N ALA A 128 -0.81 -2.87 0.36
CA ALA A 128 -2.20 -2.47 0.11
C ALA A 128 -2.95 -2.20 1.43
N CYS A 129 -3.95 -1.34 1.37
CA CYS A 129 -4.70 -0.90 2.55
C CYS A 129 -5.57 -1.98 3.23
N ASP A 130 -5.51 -3.26 2.84
CA ASP A 130 -6.45 -4.30 3.25
C ASP A 130 -5.87 -5.41 4.13
N TYR A 131 -4.67 -5.19 4.68
CA TYR A 131 -3.96 -6.12 5.55
C TYR A 131 -3.97 -5.66 7.02
N PRO A 132 -5.09 -5.81 7.76
CA PRO A 132 -5.26 -5.23 9.09
C PRO A 132 -4.31 -5.77 10.17
N PHE A 133 -3.70 -6.94 9.95
CA PHE A 133 -2.79 -7.57 10.91
C PHE A 133 -1.31 -7.46 10.53
N LEU A 134 -0.98 -6.70 9.47
CA LEU A 134 0.40 -6.48 9.09
C LEU A 134 1.18 -5.79 10.21
N SER A 135 2.35 -6.33 10.56
CA SER A 135 3.22 -5.78 11.59
C SER A 135 4.52 -5.19 11.03
N VAL A 136 5.20 -4.39 11.84
CA VAL A 136 6.56 -3.88 11.54
C VAL A 136 7.54 -5.05 11.31
N SER A 137 7.39 -6.14 12.06
CA SER A 137 8.26 -7.31 11.93
C SER A 137 8.09 -8.05 10.60
N ASP A 138 6.88 -8.05 10.03
CA ASP A 138 6.61 -8.63 8.71
C ASP A 138 7.28 -7.82 7.60
N LEU A 139 7.24 -6.49 7.71
CA LEU A 139 7.92 -5.60 6.76
C LEU A 139 9.44 -5.76 6.83
N HIS A 140 10.02 -5.84 8.02
CA HIS A 140 11.45 -6.13 8.16
C HIS A 140 11.83 -7.50 7.60
N HIS A 141 10.96 -8.51 7.71
CA HIS A 141 11.21 -9.81 7.09
C HIS A 141 11.32 -9.70 5.57
N LEU A 142 10.42 -8.95 4.90
CA LEU A 142 10.53 -8.67 3.47
C LEU A 142 11.83 -7.92 3.12
N GLN A 143 12.22 -6.92 3.92
CA GLN A 143 13.44 -6.15 3.72
C GLN A 143 14.70 -7.02 3.85
N GLN A 144 14.75 -7.92 4.84
CA GLN A 144 15.86 -8.85 5.06
C GLN A 144 16.05 -9.83 3.91
N GLU A 145 14.94 -10.26 3.31
CA GLU A 145 14.94 -11.23 2.22
C GLU A 145 15.04 -10.58 0.84
N MET A 146 15.03 -9.24 0.77
CA MET A 146 15.00 -8.46 -0.46
C MET A 146 16.14 -8.86 -1.41
N THR A 147 15.77 -9.40 -2.56
CA THR A 147 16.68 -9.69 -3.66
C THR A 147 15.97 -9.61 -5.01
N GLY A 148 16.74 -9.34 -6.06
CA GLY A 148 16.19 -9.20 -7.41
C GLY A 148 15.17 -8.08 -7.56
N PRO A 149 14.37 -8.09 -8.66
CA PRO A 149 13.47 -6.98 -8.96
C PRO A 149 12.25 -6.88 -8.05
N VAL A 150 11.72 -8.02 -7.60
CA VAL A 150 10.60 -8.09 -6.66
C VAL A 150 10.89 -9.15 -5.59
N THR A 151 10.63 -8.82 -4.33
CA THR A 151 10.50 -9.78 -3.23
C THR A 151 9.14 -9.58 -2.55
N CYS A 152 8.31 -10.61 -2.45
CA CYS A 152 6.97 -10.48 -1.85
C CYS A 152 6.56 -11.72 -1.06
N PHE A 153 5.50 -11.60 -0.26
CA PHE A 153 4.95 -12.77 0.41
C PHE A 153 4.23 -13.71 -0.57
N GLN A 154 4.08 -14.96 -0.15
CA GLN A 154 3.18 -15.93 -0.75
C GLN A 154 2.37 -16.62 0.35
N ASN A 155 1.14 -17.02 0.01
CA ASN A 155 0.30 -17.80 0.90
C ASN A 155 0.70 -19.29 0.92
N THR A 156 0.00 -20.07 1.74
CA THR A 156 0.21 -21.53 1.89
C THR A 156 0.05 -22.28 0.56
N ASP A 157 -0.86 -21.84 -0.29
CA ASP A 157 -1.13 -22.39 -1.62
C ASP A 157 -0.08 -22.00 -2.68
N GLY A 158 0.91 -21.17 -2.32
CA GLY A 158 1.98 -20.72 -3.22
C GLY A 158 1.58 -19.55 -4.13
N SER A 159 0.41 -18.95 -3.93
CA SER A 159 0.04 -17.69 -4.61
C SER A 159 0.82 -16.53 -4.00
N CYS A 160 1.52 -15.77 -4.83
CA CYS A 160 2.20 -14.55 -4.43
C CYS A 160 1.22 -13.40 -4.12
N GLU A 161 1.60 -12.57 -3.14
CA GLU A 161 0.93 -11.34 -2.72
C GLU A 161 1.79 -10.12 -3.11
N PRO A 162 1.69 -9.64 -4.37
CA PRO A 162 2.54 -8.57 -4.89
C PRO A 162 2.43 -7.25 -4.12
N LEU A 163 1.32 -7.04 -3.41
CA LEU A 163 1.04 -5.83 -2.65
C LEU A 163 1.45 -5.96 -1.18
N LEU A 164 2.21 -7.00 -0.85
CA LEU A 164 2.99 -7.14 0.38
C LEU A 164 4.41 -7.51 -0.03
N GLY A 165 5.15 -6.51 -0.54
CA GLY A 165 6.44 -6.76 -1.15
C GLY A 165 7.29 -5.53 -1.38
N VAL A 166 8.54 -5.77 -1.75
CA VAL A 166 9.54 -4.77 -2.11
C VAL A 166 9.75 -4.80 -3.62
N TRP A 167 9.65 -3.63 -4.26
CA TRP A 167 9.69 -3.45 -5.71
C TRP A 167 10.83 -2.50 -6.10
N THR A 168 11.79 -2.96 -6.88
CA THR A 168 12.88 -2.11 -7.37
C THR A 168 12.47 -1.26 -8.57
N PRO A 169 13.28 -0.25 -8.96
CA PRO A 169 13.07 0.50 -10.21
C PRO A 169 12.91 -0.39 -11.45
N GLU A 170 13.65 -1.50 -11.52
CA GLU A 170 13.58 -2.45 -12.63
C GLU A 170 12.19 -3.11 -12.71
N ALA A 171 11.65 -3.57 -11.59
CA ALA A 171 10.31 -4.17 -11.56
C ALA A 171 9.21 -3.16 -11.90
N MET A 172 9.35 -1.91 -11.45
CA MET A 172 8.42 -0.84 -11.80
C MET A 172 8.47 -0.54 -13.30
N HIS A 173 9.66 -0.58 -13.92
CA HIS A 173 9.80 -0.42 -15.36
C HIS A 173 9.14 -1.57 -16.14
N ILE A 174 9.30 -2.81 -15.68
CA ILE A 174 8.61 -3.97 -16.26
C ILE A 174 7.09 -3.82 -16.14
N LEU A 175 6.59 -3.32 -15.01
CA LEU A 175 5.16 -3.03 -14.82
C LEU A 175 4.66 -1.98 -15.82
N ASP A 176 5.39 -0.89 -16.03
CA ASP A 176 5.02 0.16 -16.99
C ASP A 176 4.93 -0.40 -18.42
N GLN A 177 5.94 -1.19 -18.83
CA GLN A 177 5.93 -1.87 -20.13
C GLN A 177 4.74 -2.83 -20.28
N ASN A 178 4.42 -3.59 -19.23
CA ASN A 178 3.28 -4.51 -19.23
C ASN A 178 1.96 -3.77 -19.37
N VAL A 179 1.77 -2.68 -18.64
CA VAL A 179 0.55 -1.85 -18.71
C VAL A 179 0.36 -1.25 -20.10
N ARG A 180 1.43 -0.75 -20.74
CA ARG A 180 1.39 -0.28 -22.15
C ARG A 180 0.97 -1.36 -23.15
N ARG A 181 1.18 -2.64 -22.81
CA ARG A 181 0.75 -3.81 -23.60
C ARG A 181 -0.61 -4.37 -23.17
N GLY A 182 -1.31 -3.71 -22.26
CA GLY A 182 -2.62 -4.13 -21.73
C GLY A 182 -2.54 -5.15 -20.58
N ILE A 183 -1.36 -5.51 -20.10
CA ILE A 183 -1.16 -6.45 -18.98
C ILE A 183 -1.02 -5.64 -17.68
N ARG A 184 -2.10 -5.55 -16.89
CA ARG A 184 -2.16 -4.66 -15.71
C ARG A 184 -1.90 -5.34 -14.37
N GLY A 185 -1.89 -6.67 -14.29
CA GLY A 185 -1.82 -7.38 -13.00
C GLY A 185 -0.39 -7.47 -12.44
N PRO A 186 -0.08 -6.95 -11.23
CA PRO A 186 1.28 -6.99 -10.67
C PRO A 186 1.89 -8.40 -10.56
N LYS A 187 1.06 -9.45 -10.42
CA LYS A 187 1.52 -10.85 -10.44
C LYS A 187 2.23 -11.23 -11.75
N SER A 188 1.96 -10.56 -12.87
CA SER A 188 2.66 -10.82 -14.14
C SER A 188 4.14 -10.44 -14.07
N VAL A 189 4.47 -9.36 -13.36
CA VAL A 189 5.85 -8.88 -13.21
C VAL A 189 6.67 -9.90 -12.42
N ILE A 190 6.13 -10.39 -11.29
CA ILE A 190 6.79 -11.41 -10.47
C ILE A 190 7.16 -12.63 -11.33
N ARG A 191 6.23 -13.12 -12.17
CA ARG A 191 6.52 -14.26 -13.07
C ARG A 191 7.58 -13.91 -14.12
N GLN A 192 7.51 -12.72 -14.70
CA GLN A 192 8.38 -12.29 -15.79
C GLN A 192 9.83 -12.09 -15.32
N CYS A 193 10.03 -11.53 -14.13
CA CYS A 193 11.36 -11.27 -13.57
C CYS A 193 11.86 -12.38 -12.65
N SER A 194 11.13 -13.49 -12.52
CA SER A 194 11.40 -14.55 -11.52
C SER A 194 11.57 -13.96 -10.10
N GLY A 195 10.65 -13.07 -9.71
CA GLY A 195 10.66 -12.40 -8.42
C GLY A 195 10.64 -13.39 -7.26
N LYS A 196 11.36 -13.08 -6.19
CA LYS A 196 11.45 -13.92 -5.01
C LYS A 196 10.12 -13.90 -4.25
N THR A 197 9.64 -15.08 -3.88
CA THR A 197 8.48 -15.22 -3.00
C THR A 197 8.90 -15.94 -1.72
N ILE A 198 8.45 -15.41 -0.58
CA ILE A 198 8.75 -15.97 0.74
C ILE A 198 7.44 -16.19 1.51
N ARG A 199 7.41 -17.14 2.45
CA ARG A 199 6.28 -17.25 3.38
C ARG A 199 6.49 -16.32 4.57
N PRO A 200 5.45 -15.67 5.11
CA PRO A 200 5.57 -14.94 6.36
C PRO A 200 5.87 -15.90 7.51
N ARG A 201 6.32 -15.36 8.65
CA ARG A 201 6.49 -16.14 9.88
C ARG A 201 5.15 -16.46 10.54
N ASP A 202 4.15 -15.62 10.29
CA ASP A 202 2.79 -15.71 10.78
C ASP A 202 1.82 -15.36 9.65
N ASP A 203 0.98 -16.32 9.25
CA ASP A 203 0.05 -16.15 8.14
C ASP A 203 -1.05 -15.10 8.42
N ARG A 204 -1.23 -14.66 9.68
CA ARG A 204 -2.19 -13.60 10.02
C ARG A 204 -1.94 -12.31 9.24
N CYS A 205 -0.69 -11.99 8.90
CA CYS A 205 -0.37 -10.78 8.13
C CYS A 205 -0.89 -10.82 6.69
N LEU A 206 -1.21 -12.00 6.16
CA LEU A 206 -1.80 -12.20 4.82
C LEU A 206 -3.33 -12.13 4.82
N PHE A 207 -3.98 -12.01 5.98
CA PHE A 207 -5.43 -11.87 6.05
C PHE A 207 -5.85 -10.57 5.36
N ASN A 208 -6.73 -10.69 4.36
CA ASN A 208 -7.23 -9.55 3.59
C ASN A 208 -8.69 -9.23 3.97
N MET A 209 -8.93 -8.02 4.45
CA MET A 209 -10.26 -7.56 4.82
C MET A 209 -11.01 -7.03 3.59
N ASN A 210 -12.03 -7.78 3.12
CA ASN A 210 -12.79 -7.44 1.92
C ASN A 210 -14.30 -7.33 2.13
N THR A 211 -14.82 -7.89 3.22
CA THR A 211 -16.26 -8.00 3.51
C THR A 211 -16.58 -7.51 4.92
N PRO A 212 -17.84 -7.17 5.22
CA PRO A 212 -18.25 -6.78 6.57
C PRO A 212 -17.98 -7.88 7.61
N ALA A 213 -18.11 -9.16 7.23
CA ALA A 213 -17.78 -10.29 8.10
C ALA A 213 -16.28 -10.37 8.42
N ASP A 214 -15.42 -9.96 7.48
CA ASP A 214 -13.97 -9.86 7.73
C ASP A 214 -13.70 -8.76 8.77
N LEU A 215 -14.38 -7.60 8.67
CA LEU A 215 -14.24 -6.52 9.65
C LEU A 215 -14.62 -7.00 11.05
N ASP A 216 -15.76 -7.70 11.21
CA ASP A 216 -16.18 -8.24 12.51
C ASP A 216 -15.13 -9.21 13.08
N THR A 217 -14.52 -10.02 12.22
CA THR A 217 -13.44 -10.94 12.60
C THR A 217 -12.21 -10.17 13.06
N VAL A 218 -11.83 -9.11 12.34
CA VAL A 218 -10.69 -8.24 12.66
C VAL A 218 -10.89 -7.56 14.01
N LEU A 219 -12.07 -6.98 14.25
CA LEU A 219 -12.40 -6.30 15.50
C LEU A 219 -12.31 -7.25 16.70
N LYS A 220 -12.85 -8.48 16.58
CA LYS A 220 -12.78 -9.49 17.64
C LYS A 220 -11.34 -9.90 17.97
N LEU A 221 -10.53 -10.16 16.94
CA LEU A 221 -9.15 -10.59 17.14
C LEU A 221 -8.28 -9.46 17.72
N LYS A 222 -8.48 -8.22 17.26
CA LYS A 222 -7.74 -7.06 17.78
C LYS A 222 -8.15 -6.65 19.20
N ALA A 223 -9.39 -6.91 19.61
CA ALA A 223 -9.82 -6.69 20.99
C ALA A 223 -9.26 -7.71 22.00
N ALA A 224 -8.79 -8.87 21.51
CA ALA A 224 -8.25 -9.94 22.33
C ALA A 224 -6.71 -9.88 22.49
N THR A 225 -6.06 -8.87 21.92
CA THR A 225 -4.60 -8.69 21.90
C THR A 225 -4.22 -7.44 22.68
#